data_AF-A0A2V7ZNH9-F1
#
_entry.id   AF-A0A2V7ZNH9-F1
#
_cell.length_a   1.000
_cell.length_b   1.000
_cell.length_c   1.000
_cell.angle_alpha   90.00
_cell.angle_beta   90.00
_cell.angle_gamma   90.00
#
_symmetry.space_group_name_H-M   'P 1'
#
loop_
_entity.id
_entity.type
_entity.pdbx_description
1 polymer ?
#
loop_
_entity_poly.entity_id
_entity_poly.type
_entity_poly.pdbx_seq_one_letter_code
_entity_poly.pdbx_strand_id
1 'polypeptide(L)'
;MRRHSSAVSRSTPGHRRTHAAKAFKQFIDAGGYGNAAYWHGLSVPPDARFRDSTDRPGPARWQLAAFPSGQDDYPVGGISWYEANAYCRSVGKRLPTVLHWTRAALAPDEMF
;
A
#
# COMPACT_ATOMS: atom_id res chain seq x y z
N MET A 1 -14.97 24.10 47.71
CA MET A 1 -14.19 22.85 47.58
C MET A 1 -14.66 22.07 46.37
N ARG A 2 -14.05 22.25 45.18
CA ARG A 2 -14.14 21.30 44.05
C ARG A 2 -12.82 21.39 43.28
N ARG A 3 -12.01 20.33 43.34
CA ARG A 3 -10.81 20.17 42.50
C ARG A 3 -11.32 19.68 41.14
N HIS A 4 -11.25 20.53 40.12
CA HIS A 4 -11.41 20.05 38.74
C HIS A 4 -10.06 19.48 38.31
N SER A 5 -9.96 18.15 38.30
CA SER A 5 -8.85 17.42 37.70
C SER A 5 -8.84 17.67 36.20
N SER A 6 -7.88 18.44 35.71
CA SER A 6 -7.55 18.49 34.28
C SER A 6 -6.97 17.13 33.88
N ALA A 7 -7.77 16.36 33.13
CA ALA A 7 -7.28 15.20 32.41
C ALA A 7 -6.34 15.70 31.29
N VAL A 8 -5.03 15.50 31.48
CA VAL A 8 -4.06 15.53 30.39
C VAL A 8 -4.46 14.42 29.42
N SER A 9 -5.11 14.82 28.32
CA SER A 9 -5.35 13.97 27.16
C SER A 9 -3.99 13.59 26.61
N ARG A 10 -3.52 12.37 26.91
CA ARG A 10 -2.33 11.81 26.30
C ARG A 10 -2.67 11.50 24.85
N SER A 11 -2.21 12.33 23.94
CA SER A 11 -2.22 12.06 22.51
C SER A 11 -1.50 10.74 22.25
N THR A 12 -2.26 9.69 21.92
CA THR A 12 -1.75 8.38 21.49
C THR A 12 -0.78 8.57 20.32
N PRO A 13 0.37 7.87 20.27
CA PRO A 13 1.28 7.96 19.15
C PRO A 13 0.52 7.64 17.87
N GLY A 14 0.50 8.60 16.95
CA GLY A 14 -0.21 8.45 15.68
C GLY A 14 0.27 7.19 14.97
N HIS A 15 -0.65 6.24 14.75
CA HIS A 15 -0.54 5.32 13.63
C HIS A 15 -0.09 6.18 12.43
N ARG A 16 1.06 5.87 11.82
CA ARG A 16 1.45 6.50 10.56
C ARG A 16 0.29 6.21 9.61
N ARG A 17 -0.59 7.19 9.39
CA ARG A 17 -1.76 7.06 8.53
C ARG A 17 -1.21 6.89 7.13
N THR A 18 -1.08 5.63 6.73
CA THR A 18 -0.64 5.27 5.40
C THR A 18 -1.83 5.50 4.49
N HIS A 19 -1.85 6.62 3.79
CA HIS A 19 -2.74 6.91 2.66
C HIS A 19 -2.47 5.92 1.49
N ALA A 20 -2.53 4.63 1.76
CA ALA A 20 -2.05 3.58 0.87
C ALA A 20 -2.98 3.41 -0.33
N ALA A 21 -4.31 3.41 -0.11
CA ALA A 21 -5.28 3.38 -1.19
C ALA A 21 -5.20 4.63 -2.08
N LYS A 22 -5.13 5.82 -1.47
CA LYS A 22 -4.98 7.07 -2.20
C LYS A 22 -3.67 7.15 -3.01
N ALA A 23 -2.55 6.73 -2.42
CA ALA A 23 -1.26 6.74 -3.12
C ALA A 23 -1.21 5.72 -4.27
N PHE A 24 -1.82 4.54 -4.09
CA PHE A 24 -1.94 3.57 -5.17
C PHE A 24 -2.85 4.09 -6.29
N LYS A 25 -3.95 4.79 -5.96
CA LYS A 25 -4.82 5.44 -6.95
C LYS A 25 -4.04 6.43 -7.82
N GLN A 26 -3.17 7.24 -7.22
CA GLN A 26 -2.29 8.16 -7.96
C GLN A 26 -1.36 7.42 -8.92
N PHE A 27 -0.87 6.24 -8.55
CA PHE A 27 -0.09 5.39 -9.44
C PHE A 27 -0.91 4.88 -10.64
N ILE A 28 -2.16 4.48 -10.42
CA ILE A 28 -3.05 4.09 -11.53
C ILE A 28 -3.32 5.29 -12.45
N ASP A 29 -3.66 6.44 -11.89
CA ASP A 29 -3.97 7.67 -12.64
C ASP A 29 -2.78 8.22 -13.41
N ALA A 30 -1.55 8.02 -12.91
CA ALA A 30 -0.31 8.33 -13.61
C ALA A 30 0.03 7.34 -14.74
N GLY A 31 -0.83 6.35 -15.03
CA GLY A 31 -0.59 5.35 -16.05
C GLY A 31 0.40 4.26 -15.64
N GLY A 32 0.50 3.95 -14.34
CA GLY A 32 1.46 2.99 -13.79
C GLY A 32 1.43 1.60 -14.42
N TYR A 33 0.25 1.11 -14.82
CA TYR A 33 0.11 -0.16 -15.54
C TYR A 33 0.62 -0.10 -16.99
N GLY A 34 0.68 1.08 -17.62
CA GLY A 34 1.19 1.25 -18.98
C GLY A 34 2.70 1.57 -19.06
N ASN A 35 3.35 1.89 -17.94
CA ASN A 35 4.77 2.25 -17.94
C ASN A 35 5.67 1.03 -17.72
N ALA A 36 6.18 0.47 -18.83
CA ALA A 36 7.05 -0.71 -18.84
C ALA A 36 8.29 -0.61 -17.93
N ALA A 37 8.78 0.60 -17.61
CA ALA A 37 9.93 0.78 -16.71
C ALA A 37 9.66 0.22 -15.30
N TYR A 38 8.42 0.31 -14.81
CA TYR A 38 8.05 -0.23 -13.50
C TYR A 38 7.98 -1.75 -13.49
N TRP A 39 7.75 -2.35 -14.66
CA TRP A 39 7.56 -3.79 -14.84
C TRP A 39 8.83 -4.50 -15.34
N HIS A 40 9.90 -3.77 -15.64
CA HIS A 40 11.14 -4.33 -16.16
C HIS A 40 11.71 -5.47 -15.27
N GLY A 41 11.96 -6.64 -15.85
CA GLY A 41 12.42 -7.83 -15.13
C GLY A 41 11.31 -8.63 -14.43
N LEU A 42 10.05 -8.23 -14.58
CA LEU A 42 8.88 -9.05 -14.24
C LEU A 42 8.39 -9.69 -15.55
N SER A 43 8.41 -11.02 -15.65
CA SER A 43 7.98 -11.74 -16.87
C SER A 43 6.46 -11.78 -17.07
N VAL A 44 5.75 -10.73 -16.66
CA VAL A 44 4.28 -10.62 -16.76
C VAL A 44 3.89 -9.32 -17.47
N PRO A 45 3.11 -9.40 -18.57
CA PRO A 45 2.54 -8.20 -19.17
C PRO A 45 1.43 -7.65 -18.26
N PRO A 46 1.52 -6.40 -17.80
CA PRO A 46 0.62 -5.87 -16.77
C PRO A 46 -0.81 -5.67 -17.26
N ASP A 47 -0.96 -5.21 -18.49
CA ASP A 47 -2.21 -4.82 -19.14
C ASP A 47 -3.19 -5.96 -19.41
N ALA A 48 -2.70 -7.21 -19.50
CA ALA A 48 -3.55 -8.37 -19.81
C ALA A 48 -4.01 -9.16 -18.56
N ARG A 49 -3.33 -9.01 -17.41
CA ARG A 49 -3.55 -9.88 -16.24
C ARG A 49 -4.07 -9.17 -14.99
N PHE A 50 -3.86 -7.87 -14.85
CA PHE A 50 -4.21 -7.13 -13.63
C PHE A 50 -5.35 -6.17 -13.90
N ARG A 51 -6.55 -6.73 -13.86
CA ARG A 51 -7.79 -6.00 -14.12
C ARG A 51 -8.72 -6.09 -12.93
N ASP A 52 -9.43 -5.00 -12.70
CA ASP A 52 -10.49 -4.93 -11.71
C ASP A 52 -11.77 -5.63 -12.22
N SER A 53 -12.82 -5.66 -11.40
CA SER A 53 -14.08 -6.32 -11.78
C SER A 53 -14.82 -5.62 -12.94
N THR A 54 -14.32 -4.49 -13.43
CA THR A 54 -14.88 -3.67 -14.52
C THR A 54 -14.00 -3.69 -15.78
N ASP A 55 -13.07 -4.64 -15.86
CA ASP A 55 -12.12 -4.81 -16.97
C ASP A 55 -11.15 -3.61 -17.14
N ARG A 56 -10.96 -2.80 -16.09
CA ARG A 56 -9.99 -1.70 -16.08
C ARG A 56 -8.69 -2.11 -15.40
N PRO A 57 -7.54 -1.53 -15.81
CA PRO A 57 -6.27 -1.77 -15.11
C PRO A 57 -6.37 -1.35 -13.64
N GLY A 58 -6.19 -2.29 -12.72
CA GLY A 58 -6.34 -2.02 -11.30
C GLY A 58 -6.42 -3.27 -10.41
N PRO A 59 -6.42 -3.07 -9.08
CA PRO A 59 -6.54 -4.16 -8.12
C PRO A 59 -7.84 -4.93 -8.31
N ALA A 60 -7.80 -6.25 -8.12
CA ALA A 60 -8.95 -7.13 -8.32
C ALA A 60 -10.17 -6.81 -7.43
N ARG A 61 -9.94 -6.15 -6.28
CA ARG A 61 -10.99 -5.74 -5.33
C ARG A 61 -11.56 -4.35 -5.60
N TRP A 62 -10.99 -3.60 -6.53
CA TRP A 62 -11.46 -2.26 -6.87
C TRP A 62 -12.58 -2.34 -7.91
N GLN A 63 -13.35 -1.26 -8.02
CA GLN A 63 -14.36 -1.10 -9.07
C GLN A 63 -14.11 0.24 -9.76
N LEU A 64 -14.12 0.25 -11.08
CA LEU A 64 -13.88 1.45 -11.88
C LEU A 64 -12.52 2.13 -11.59
N ALA A 65 -11.49 1.35 -11.27
CA ALA A 65 -10.18 1.81 -10.81
C ALA A 65 -10.23 2.71 -9.56
N ALA A 66 -11.28 2.59 -8.74
CA ALA A 66 -11.46 3.32 -7.50
C ALA A 66 -11.52 2.37 -6.28
N PHE A 67 -10.99 2.83 -5.16
CA PHE A 67 -11.15 2.16 -3.87
C PHE A 67 -12.58 2.36 -3.33
N PRO A 68 -13.09 1.45 -2.49
CA PRO A 68 -14.41 1.60 -1.87
C PRO A 68 -14.52 2.90 -1.06
N SER A 69 -15.67 3.56 -1.10
CA SER A 69 -15.91 4.81 -0.36
C SER A 69 -15.60 4.66 1.13
N GLY A 70 -14.82 5.60 1.68
CA GLY A 70 -14.37 5.58 3.09
C GLY A 70 -13.17 4.67 3.38
N GLN A 71 -12.52 4.11 2.35
CA GLN A 71 -11.30 3.31 2.49
C GLN A 71 -10.03 4.00 1.98
N ASP A 72 -10.03 5.33 1.88
CA ASP A 72 -8.89 6.12 1.40
C ASP A 72 -7.64 5.99 2.29
N ASP A 73 -7.86 5.78 3.59
CA ASP A 73 -6.81 5.59 4.60
C ASP A 73 -6.50 4.12 4.90
N TYR A 74 -7.15 3.18 4.20
CA TYR A 74 -6.94 1.75 4.42
C TYR A 74 -5.81 1.22 3.53
N PRO A 75 -5.14 0.12 3.96
CA PRO A 75 -4.20 -0.58 3.09
C PRO A 75 -4.90 -1.06 1.82
N VAL A 76 -4.20 -0.99 0.69
CA VAL A 76 -4.69 -1.57 -0.57
C VAL A 76 -4.73 -3.09 -0.42
N GLY A 77 -5.94 -3.64 -0.51
CA GLY A 77 -6.17 -5.07 -0.62
C GLY A 77 -6.41 -5.50 -2.07
N GLY A 78 -6.13 -6.77 -2.37
CA GLY A 78 -6.41 -7.36 -3.68
C GLY A 78 -5.42 -6.98 -4.78
N ILE A 79 -4.18 -6.62 -4.41
CA ILE A 79 -3.07 -6.46 -5.35
C ILE A 79 -2.18 -7.71 -5.32
N SER A 80 -1.65 -8.06 -6.48
CA SER A 80 -0.60 -9.06 -6.63
C SER A 80 0.76 -8.52 -6.16
N TRP A 81 1.71 -9.42 -5.93
CA TRP A 81 3.10 -9.07 -5.63
C TRP A 81 3.73 -8.22 -6.75
N TYR A 82 3.38 -8.51 -8.01
CA TYR A 82 3.87 -7.78 -9.18
C TYR A 82 3.43 -6.30 -9.15
N GLU A 83 2.15 -6.06 -8.86
CA GLU A 83 1.60 -4.71 -8.70
C GLU A 83 2.24 -3.96 -7.54
N ALA A 84 2.43 -4.62 -6.40
CA ALA A 84 3.11 -4.03 -5.25
C ALA A 84 4.56 -3.62 -5.59
N ASN A 85 5.26 -4.42 -6.40
CA ASN A 85 6.62 -4.12 -6.85
C ASN A 85 6.68 -2.99 -7.87
N ALA A 86 5.75 -2.97 -8.84
CA ALA A 86 5.63 -1.87 -9.79
C ALA A 86 5.33 -0.55 -9.08
N TYR A 87 4.42 -0.54 -8.11
CA TYR A 87 4.15 0.62 -7.27
C TYR A 87 5.38 1.07 -6.47
N CYS A 88 6.09 0.12 -5.82
CA CYS A 88 7.31 0.47 -5.09
C CYS A 88 8.31 1.18 -6.01
N ARG A 89 8.51 0.67 -7.23
CA ARG A 89 9.41 1.26 -8.22
C ARG A 89 8.95 2.63 -8.70
N SER A 90 7.65 2.84 -8.90
CA SER A 90 7.11 4.15 -9.34
C SER A 90 7.37 5.26 -8.33
N VAL A 91 7.41 4.93 -7.04
CA VAL A 91 7.77 5.86 -5.96
C VAL A 91 9.27 5.83 -5.61
N GLY A 92 10.11 5.20 -6.42
CA GLY A 92 11.57 5.11 -6.21
C GLY A 92 11.98 4.23 -5.03
N LYS A 93 11.12 3.33 -4.56
CA LYS A 93 11.34 2.37 -3.47
C LYS A 93 11.43 0.94 -4.00
N ARG A 94 11.66 -0.01 -3.08
CA ARG A 94 11.69 -1.45 -3.36
C ARG A 94 10.96 -2.21 -2.26
N LEU A 95 10.38 -3.36 -2.60
CA LEU A 95 9.83 -4.26 -1.59
C LEU A 95 10.93 -4.74 -0.63
N PRO A 96 10.65 -4.83 0.67
CA PRO A 96 11.56 -5.46 1.61
C PRO A 96 11.72 -6.95 1.25
N THR A 97 12.92 -7.49 1.48
CA THR A 97 13.17 -8.92 1.41
C THR A 97 12.64 -9.61 2.66
N VAL A 98 12.51 -10.94 2.65
CA VAL A 98 12.11 -11.71 3.85
C VAL A 98 13.01 -11.38 5.05
N LEU A 99 14.33 -11.31 4.85
CA LEU A 99 15.26 -10.93 5.92
C LEU A 99 15.01 -9.52 6.47
N HIS A 100 14.63 -8.56 5.62
CA HIS A 100 14.24 -7.22 6.08
C HIS A 100 12.94 -7.26 6.88
N TRP A 101 11.97 -8.09 6.49
CA TRP A 101 10.74 -8.29 7.24
C TRP A 101 11.01 -8.92 8.61
N THR A 102 11.79 -10.00 8.65
CA THR A 102 12.17 -10.71 9.87
C THR A 102 12.83 -9.77 10.87
N ARG A 103 13.81 -8.97 10.44
CA ARG A 103 14.48 -7.99 11.30
C ARG A 103 13.58 -6.84 11.77
N ALA A 104 12.58 -6.45 10.99
CA ALA A 104 11.68 -5.36 11.34
C ALA A 104 10.54 -5.81 12.28
N ALA A 105 10.14 -7.08 12.19
CA ALA A 105 9.03 -7.65 12.95
C ALA A 105 9.46 -8.32 14.27
N LEU A 106 10.68 -8.86 14.34
CA LEU A 106 11.18 -9.53 15.53
C LEU A 106 11.93 -8.58 16.46
N ALA A 107 11.70 -8.72 17.77
CA ALA A 107 12.54 -8.12 18.79
C ALA A 107 13.93 -8.78 18.74
N PRO A 108 15.03 -8.05 19.06
CA PRO A 108 16.39 -8.58 18.97
C PRO A 108 16.65 -9.82 19.84
N ASP A 109 15.81 -10.08 20.84
CA ASP A 109 15.83 -11.20 21.77
C ASP A 109 15.33 -12.53 21.16
N GLU A 110 14.54 -12.49 20.09
CA GLU A 110 13.93 -13.68 19.46
C GLU A 110 14.72 -14.21 18.25
N MET A 111 15.96 -13.74 18.07
CA MET A 111 16.79 -14.06 16.90
C MET A 111 17.84 -15.16 17.14
N PHE A 112 17.92 -15.75 18.34
CA PHE A 112 18.76 -16.93 18.64
C PHE A 112 18.16 -17.79 19.76
#